data_AF-A0A453N714-F1
#
_entry.id   AF-A0A453N714-F1
#
_cell.length_a   1.000
_cell.length_b   1.000
_cell.length_c   1.000
_cell.angle_alpha   90.00
_cell.angle_beta   90.00
_cell.angle_gamma   90.00
#
_symmetry.space_group_name_H-M   'P 1'
#
loop_
_entity.id
_entity.type
_entity.pdbx_description
1 polymer ?
#
loop_
_entity_poly.entity_id
_entity_poly.type
_entity_poly.pdbx_seq_one_letter_code
_entity_poly.pdbx_strand_id
1 'polypeptide(L)'
;KNHNGAQMVMSQMQIAGVKPDSETFSYLISNCDCEEKISKYLDELRRDGLQMTKHAYMALINAYSRLGNFDMAKQVALDKEIPPKCLSEVTSALVGALASNGKVSDGLELFDEIKQSGGYLEPKAAIALIEHTQTEDQLDRLYQLLEEVNEPGMWFDGCGRVLQYCVQHNHLDAAVDLLKQLKETNEMSTYMIVDQVFCQIWEMEPVNLDVGMELLRAVKELGLNVSRTSLDFLLSACVKAKDSQRAQQIWEEYESSGLPHNVLTSLRMYQALVSSAQRSTSKKSAEWSAAKKFYKT
;
A
#
# COMPACT_ATOMS: atom_id res chain seq x y z
N LYS A 1 -22.03 -3.76 4.36
CA LYS A 1 -22.75 -2.54 4.78
C LYS A 1 -23.91 -2.95 5.69
N ASN A 2 -24.16 -2.25 6.81
CA ASN A 2 -25.20 -2.60 7.78
C ASN A 2 -26.32 -1.54 7.85
N HIS A 3 -26.99 -1.29 6.72
CA HIS A 3 -28.09 -0.32 6.64
C HIS A 3 -29.25 -0.69 7.59
N ASN A 4 -29.50 -1.99 7.72
CA ASN A 4 -30.51 -2.52 8.64
C ASN A 4 -30.15 -2.22 10.10
N GLY A 5 -28.87 -2.29 10.46
CA GLY A 5 -28.39 -1.92 11.80
C GLY A 5 -28.61 -0.43 12.10
N ALA A 6 -28.30 0.45 11.15
CA ALA A 6 -28.53 1.90 11.28
C ALA A 6 -30.02 2.25 11.52
N GLN A 7 -30.93 1.67 10.75
CA GLN A 7 -32.37 1.87 10.93
C GLN A 7 -32.89 1.26 12.24
N MET A 8 -32.34 0.10 12.63
CA MET A 8 -32.70 -0.56 13.89
C MET A 8 -32.28 0.28 15.10
N VAL A 9 -31.09 0.88 15.08
CA VAL A 9 -30.62 1.80 16.13
C VAL A 9 -31.55 3.02 16.23
N MET A 10 -31.93 3.64 15.11
CA MET A 10 -32.89 4.75 15.11
C MET A 10 -34.25 4.37 15.72
N SER A 11 -34.75 3.17 15.39
CA SER A 11 -36.00 2.65 15.93
C SER A 11 -35.90 2.42 17.45
N GLN A 12 -34.79 1.85 17.92
CA GLN A 12 -34.54 1.63 19.35
C GLN A 12 -34.38 2.94 20.12
N MET A 13 -33.68 3.94 19.56
CA MET A 13 -33.56 5.28 20.16
C MET A 13 -34.93 5.94 20.30
N GLN A 14 -35.78 5.82 19.28
CA GLN A 14 -37.15 6.32 19.32
C GLN A 14 -38.00 5.62 20.38
N ILE A 15 -37.91 4.29 20.49
CA ILE A 15 -38.60 3.51 21.54
C ILE A 15 -38.11 3.93 22.94
N ALA A 16 -36.82 4.17 23.10
CA ALA A 16 -36.21 4.60 24.34
C ALA A 16 -36.41 6.10 24.67
N GLY A 17 -37.03 6.87 23.77
CA GLY A 17 -37.21 8.32 23.92
C GLY A 17 -35.92 9.13 23.85
N VAL A 18 -34.84 8.56 23.27
CA VAL A 18 -33.55 9.21 23.09
C VAL A 18 -33.50 9.85 21.70
N LYS A 19 -33.15 11.14 21.64
CA LYS A 19 -33.03 11.85 20.36
C LYS A 19 -31.68 11.56 19.69
N PRO A 20 -31.64 11.41 18.36
CA PRO A 20 -30.40 11.38 17.59
C PRO A 20 -29.58 12.65 17.79
N ASP A 21 -28.25 12.50 17.78
CA ASP A 21 -27.28 13.60 17.81
C ASP A 21 -26.45 13.64 16.51
N SER A 22 -25.54 14.59 16.40
CA SER A 22 -24.70 14.76 15.20
C SER A 22 -23.83 13.53 14.91
N GLU A 23 -23.40 12.79 15.93
CA GLU A 23 -22.63 11.54 15.76
C GLU A 23 -23.52 10.42 15.22
N THR A 24 -24.76 10.32 15.70
CA THR A 24 -25.77 9.40 15.16
C THR A 24 -25.97 9.65 13.66
N PHE A 25 -26.20 10.89 13.25
CA PHE A 25 -26.34 11.25 11.83
C PHE A 25 -25.07 11.02 11.02
N SER A 26 -23.88 11.27 11.58
CA SER A 26 -22.60 10.96 10.94
C SER A 26 -22.48 9.47 10.60
N TYR A 27 -22.92 8.59 11.52
CA TYR A 27 -22.97 7.15 11.29
C TYR A 27 -24.00 6.75 10.22
N LEU A 28 -25.19 7.36 10.24
CA LEU A 28 -26.24 7.12 9.24
C LEU A 28 -25.76 7.50 7.83
N ILE A 29 -25.19 8.70 7.68
CA ILE A 29 -24.62 9.20 6.42
C ILE A 29 -23.50 8.27 5.94
N SER A 30 -22.60 7.86 6.83
CA SER A 30 -21.52 6.91 6.52
C SER A 30 -22.00 5.54 6.03
N ASN A 31 -23.26 5.19 6.24
CA ASN A 31 -23.85 3.92 5.80
C ASN A 31 -24.89 4.08 4.68
N CYS A 32 -25.00 5.27 4.09
CA CYS A 32 -25.85 5.49 2.93
C CYS A 32 -25.32 4.77 1.67
N ASP A 33 -26.27 4.37 0.83
CA ASP A 33 -26.06 3.68 -0.44
C ASP A 33 -26.56 4.48 -1.64
N CYS A 34 -27.26 5.60 -1.41
CA CYS A 34 -27.70 6.53 -2.43
C CYS A 34 -27.75 7.97 -1.90
N GLU A 35 -27.75 8.94 -2.82
CA GLU A 35 -27.67 10.38 -2.52
C GLU A 35 -28.94 10.91 -1.85
N GLU A 36 -30.10 10.34 -2.16
CA GLU A 36 -31.39 10.74 -1.58
C GLU A 36 -31.40 10.48 -0.07
N LYS A 37 -30.78 9.39 0.40
CA LYS A 37 -30.66 9.09 1.83
C LYS A 37 -29.67 10.02 2.54
N ILE A 38 -28.57 10.38 1.88
CA ILE A 38 -27.61 11.36 2.42
C ILE A 38 -28.33 12.70 2.63
N SER A 39 -29.03 13.17 1.59
CA SER A 39 -29.79 14.42 1.62
C SER A 39 -30.86 14.40 2.71
N LYS A 40 -31.63 13.30 2.80
CA LYS A 40 -32.65 13.12 3.85
C LYS A 40 -32.06 13.26 5.26
N TYR A 41 -30.96 12.57 5.56
CA TYR A 41 -30.37 12.63 6.90
C TYR A 41 -29.71 13.98 7.20
N LEU A 42 -29.17 14.65 6.18
CA LEU A 42 -28.64 16.01 6.31
C LEU A 42 -29.76 17.02 6.61
N ASP A 43 -30.91 16.89 5.95
CA ASP A 43 -32.09 17.73 6.19
C ASP A 43 -32.68 17.48 7.58
N GLU A 44 -32.74 16.22 8.03
CA GLU A 44 -33.17 15.87 9.39
C GLU A 44 -32.23 16.46 10.45
N LEU A 45 -30.91 16.34 10.27
CA LEU A 45 -29.90 16.95 11.16
C LEU A 45 -30.13 18.46 11.29
N ARG A 46 -30.34 19.16 10.17
CA ARG A 46 -30.59 20.62 10.15
C ARG A 46 -31.93 20.99 10.78
N ARG A 47 -33.00 20.24 10.47
CA ARG A 47 -34.34 20.47 11.01
C ARG A 47 -34.36 20.32 12.53
N ASP A 48 -33.58 19.39 13.05
CA ASP A 48 -33.45 19.14 14.49
C ASP A 48 -32.54 20.17 15.19
N GLY A 49 -32.00 21.15 14.45
CA GLY A 49 -31.18 22.24 14.96
C GLY A 49 -29.79 21.81 15.38
N LEU A 50 -29.33 20.64 14.94
CA LEU A 50 -28.02 20.10 15.29
C LEU A 50 -26.93 20.75 14.43
N GLN A 51 -25.80 21.02 15.05
CA GLN A 51 -24.63 21.55 14.35
C GLN A 51 -23.85 20.41 13.71
N MET A 52 -23.35 20.64 12.50
CA MET A 52 -22.46 19.68 11.86
C MET A 52 -21.12 19.61 12.61
N THR A 53 -20.72 18.40 12.99
CA THR A 53 -19.40 18.14 13.58
C THR A 53 -18.40 17.84 12.48
N LYS A 54 -17.10 17.89 12.82
CA LYS A 54 -16.02 17.40 11.96
C LYS A 54 -16.33 16.00 11.40
N HIS A 55 -16.80 15.08 12.24
CA HIS A 55 -17.15 13.72 11.81
C HIS A 55 -18.31 13.69 10.82
N ALA A 56 -19.28 14.60 10.93
CA ALA A 56 -20.38 14.73 9.98
C ALA A 56 -19.89 15.17 8.60
N TYR A 57 -19.00 16.16 8.53
CA TYR A 57 -18.35 16.59 7.29
C TYR A 57 -17.56 15.45 6.63
N MET A 58 -16.70 14.76 7.40
CA MET A 58 -15.93 13.62 6.90
C MET A 58 -16.83 12.47 6.44
N ALA A 59 -17.94 12.21 7.15
CA ALA A 59 -18.92 11.20 6.77
C ALA A 59 -19.59 11.53 5.43
N LEU A 60 -19.97 12.79 5.21
CA LEU A 60 -20.52 13.26 3.93
C LEU A 60 -19.52 13.09 2.79
N ILE A 61 -18.27 13.57 2.96
CA ILE A 61 -17.20 13.43 1.97
C ILE A 61 -17.00 11.96 1.57
N ASN A 62 -16.88 11.08 2.56
CA ASN A 62 -16.72 9.65 2.32
C ASN A 62 -17.96 8.99 1.69
N ALA A 63 -19.16 9.44 2.05
CA ALA A 63 -20.40 8.93 1.47
C ALA A 63 -20.51 9.34 -0.01
N TYR A 64 -20.36 10.62 -0.33
CA TYR A 64 -20.40 11.11 -1.71
C TYR A 64 -19.29 10.51 -2.58
N SER A 65 -18.06 10.45 -2.08
CA SER A 65 -16.93 9.85 -2.83
C SER A 65 -17.16 8.37 -3.16
N ARG A 66 -17.72 7.59 -2.22
CA ARG A 66 -18.09 6.18 -2.47
C ARG A 66 -19.22 6.00 -3.47
N LEU A 67 -20.07 7.01 -3.64
CA LEU A 67 -21.11 7.03 -4.68
C LEU A 67 -20.58 7.59 -6.01
N GLY A 68 -19.30 7.97 -6.08
CA GLY A 68 -18.67 8.58 -7.26
C GLY A 68 -19.05 10.05 -7.47
N ASN A 69 -19.77 10.68 -6.52
CA ASN A 69 -20.16 12.08 -6.61
C ASN A 69 -19.08 12.98 -5.99
N PHE A 70 -17.94 13.09 -6.69
CA PHE A 70 -16.77 13.84 -6.20
C PHE A 70 -17.01 15.36 -6.15
N ASP A 71 -17.88 15.89 -7.01
CA ASP A 71 -18.22 17.31 -7.01
C ASP A 71 -18.94 17.70 -5.71
N MET A 72 -19.90 16.88 -5.26
CA MET A 72 -20.54 17.08 -3.96
C MET A 72 -19.56 16.89 -2.80
N ALA A 73 -18.65 15.92 -2.88
CA ALA A 73 -17.60 15.75 -1.87
C ALA A 73 -16.70 17.01 -1.75
N LYS A 74 -16.29 17.59 -2.89
CA LYS A 74 -15.55 18.85 -2.94
C LYS A 74 -16.36 20.02 -2.38
N GLN A 75 -17.64 20.13 -2.73
CA GLN A 75 -18.53 21.18 -2.18
C GLN A 75 -18.65 21.10 -0.65
N VAL A 76 -18.74 19.90 -0.09
CA VAL A 76 -18.78 19.71 1.37
C VAL A 76 -17.51 20.23 2.03
N ALA A 77 -16.33 20.02 1.43
CA ALA A 77 -15.06 20.52 1.97
C ALA A 77 -14.91 22.05 1.86
N LEU A 78 -15.68 22.71 0.99
CA LEU A 78 -15.71 24.16 0.80
C LEU A 78 -16.77 24.86 1.67
N ASP A 79 -17.47 24.13 2.54
CA ASP A 79 -18.48 24.69 3.42
C ASP A 79 -17.85 25.70 4.39
N LYS A 80 -18.38 26.92 4.38
CA LYS A 80 -17.90 28.05 5.19
C LYS A 80 -18.23 27.87 6.68
N GLU A 81 -19.12 26.95 7.01
CA GLU A 81 -19.46 26.59 8.40
C GLU A 81 -18.42 25.67 9.04
N ILE A 82 -17.48 25.10 8.26
CA ILE A 82 -16.38 24.30 8.80
C ILE A 82 -15.50 25.18 9.70
N PRO A 83 -15.32 24.82 10.99
CA PRO A 83 -14.43 25.56 11.86
C PRO A 83 -12.99 25.54 11.30
N PRO A 84 -12.26 26.68 11.29
CA PRO A 84 -10.90 26.73 10.73
C PRO A 84 -9.95 25.67 11.29
N LYS A 85 -10.09 25.34 12.59
CA LYS A 85 -9.31 24.29 13.26
C LYS A 85 -9.55 22.87 12.73
N CYS A 86 -10.67 22.62 12.06
CA CYS A 86 -11.04 21.31 11.50
C CYS A 86 -10.82 21.25 9.99
N LEU A 87 -10.48 22.36 9.33
CA LEU A 87 -10.38 22.45 7.88
C LEU A 87 -9.33 21.47 7.33
N SER A 88 -8.15 21.39 7.94
CA SER A 88 -7.09 20.45 7.53
C SER A 88 -7.54 19.00 7.61
N GLU A 89 -8.25 18.61 8.68
CA GLU A 89 -8.73 17.24 8.87
C GLU A 89 -9.83 16.87 7.85
N VAL A 90 -10.77 17.79 7.61
CA VAL A 90 -11.87 17.61 6.65
C VAL A 90 -11.32 17.55 5.21
N THR A 91 -10.37 18.43 4.88
CA THR A 91 -9.72 18.42 3.56
C THR A 91 -8.86 17.17 3.37
N SER A 92 -8.17 16.71 4.42
CA SER A 92 -7.44 15.44 4.39
C SER A 92 -8.37 14.24 4.14
N ALA A 93 -9.58 14.25 4.71
CA ALA A 93 -10.58 13.22 4.42
C ALA A 93 -10.97 13.21 2.93
N LEU A 94 -11.09 14.38 2.30
CA LEU A 94 -11.34 14.50 0.86
C LEU A 94 -10.16 13.97 0.04
N VAL A 95 -8.92 14.34 0.40
CA VAL A 95 -7.69 13.84 -0.25
C VAL A 95 -7.65 12.31 -0.22
N GLY A 96 -7.82 11.72 0.97
CA GLY A 96 -7.82 10.26 1.12
C GLY A 96 -8.95 9.60 0.32
N ALA A 97 -10.15 10.18 0.35
CA ALA A 97 -11.29 9.65 -0.41
C ALA A 97 -11.08 9.73 -1.93
N LEU A 98 -10.50 10.81 -2.45
CA LEU A 98 -10.15 10.95 -3.87
C LEU A 98 -9.09 9.92 -4.27
N ALA A 99 -8.01 9.81 -3.50
CA ALA A 99 -6.94 8.84 -3.76
C ALA A 99 -7.48 7.41 -3.84
N SER A 100 -8.26 6.98 -2.84
CA SER A 100 -8.86 5.63 -2.80
C SER A 100 -9.90 5.35 -3.89
N ASN A 101 -10.36 6.37 -4.61
CA ASN A 101 -11.24 6.21 -5.76
C ASN A 101 -10.54 6.48 -7.10
N GLY A 102 -9.20 6.45 -7.11
CA GLY A 102 -8.38 6.61 -8.33
C GLY A 102 -8.28 8.05 -8.84
N LYS A 103 -8.76 9.04 -8.09
CA LYS A 103 -8.63 10.47 -8.39
C LYS A 103 -7.35 11.05 -7.78
N VAL A 104 -6.22 10.39 -8.05
CA VAL A 104 -4.93 10.70 -7.41
C VAL A 104 -4.43 12.08 -7.77
N SER A 105 -4.59 12.53 -9.03
CA SER A 105 -4.21 13.88 -9.46
C SER A 105 -4.91 14.96 -8.63
N ASP A 106 -6.25 14.89 -8.53
CA ASP A 106 -7.03 15.82 -7.71
C ASP A 106 -6.61 15.78 -6.23
N GLY A 107 -6.29 14.59 -5.70
CA GLY A 107 -5.82 14.43 -4.33
C GLY A 107 -4.44 15.07 -4.10
N LEU A 108 -3.54 14.97 -5.08
CA LEU A 108 -2.21 15.59 -5.04
C LEU A 108 -2.29 17.13 -5.19
N GLU A 109 -3.20 17.65 -6.00
CA GLU A 109 -3.46 19.10 -6.09
C GLU A 109 -3.94 19.66 -4.75
N LEU A 110 -4.89 18.98 -4.09
CA LEU A 110 -5.35 19.37 -2.76
C LEU A 110 -4.26 19.25 -1.70
N PHE A 111 -3.36 18.27 -1.82
CA PHE A 111 -2.18 18.19 -0.96
C PHE A 111 -1.29 19.43 -1.11
N ASP A 112 -1.05 19.88 -2.34
CA ASP A 112 -0.28 21.10 -2.61
C ASP A 112 -0.96 22.34 -2.01
N GLU A 113 -2.29 22.45 -2.08
CA GLU A 113 -3.06 23.52 -1.45
C GLU A 113 -2.98 23.50 0.09
N ILE A 114 -3.04 22.31 0.71
CA ILE A 114 -2.84 22.14 2.16
C ILE A 114 -1.44 22.64 2.54
N LYS A 115 -0.41 22.28 1.78
CA LYS A 115 0.97 22.73 2.02
C LYS A 115 1.12 24.25 1.88
N GLN A 116 0.55 24.83 0.84
CA GLN A 116 0.62 26.29 0.59
C GLN A 116 -0.09 27.11 1.68
N SER A 117 -1.14 26.56 2.28
CA SER A 117 -1.86 27.20 3.39
C SER A 117 -1.20 27.00 4.75
N GLY A 118 -0.09 26.26 4.82
CA GLY A 118 0.59 25.91 6.08
C GLY A 118 -0.18 24.89 6.93
N GLY A 119 -1.13 24.17 6.31
CA GLY A 119 -1.82 23.05 6.93
C GLY A 119 -0.96 21.80 6.99
N TYR A 120 -1.53 20.73 7.52
CA TYR A 120 -0.91 19.41 7.57
C TYR A 120 -1.87 18.38 6.97
N LEU A 121 -1.31 17.35 6.33
CA LEU A 121 -2.10 16.24 5.81
C LEU A 121 -2.22 15.15 6.87
N GLU A 122 -3.43 14.64 7.10
CA GLU A 122 -3.61 13.50 8.01
C GLU A 122 -2.88 12.25 7.47
N PRO A 123 -2.18 11.47 8.33
CA PRO A 123 -1.39 10.31 7.89
C PRO A 123 -2.15 9.30 7.02
N LYS A 124 -3.44 9.08 7.29
CA LYS A 124 -4.28 8.16 6.49
C LYS A 124 -4.46 8.63 5.05
N ALA A 125 -4.56 9.94 4.85
CA ALA A 125 -4.69 10.52 3.52
C ALA A 125 -3.35 10.45 2.76
N ALA A 126 -2.23 10.67 3.46
CA ALA A 126 -0.89 10.51 2.90
C ALA A 126 -0.65 9.07 2.42
N ILE A 127 -0.97 8.07 3.25
CA ILE A 127 -0.85 6.65 2.89
C ILE A 127 -1.74 6.30 1.69
N ALA A 128 -2.97 6.81 1.63
CA ALA A 128 -3.86 6.59 0.49
C ALA A 128 -3.28 7.16 -0.81
N LEU A 129 -2.67 8.35 -0.77
CA LEU A 129 -1.98 8.91 -1.93
C LEU A 129 -0.76 8.08 -2.33
N ILE A 130 0.07 7.65 -1.37
CA ILE A 130 1.22 6.78 -1.63
C ILE A 130 0.78 5.48 -2.30
N GLU A 131 -0.30 4.84 -1.80
CA GLU A 131 -0.81 3.57 -2.32
C GLU A 131 -1.30 3.64 -3.77
N HIS A 132 -1.96 4.74 -4.13
CA HIS A 132 -2.59 4.86 -5.44
C HIS A 132 -1.74 5.63 -6.47
N THR A 133 -0.60 6.19 -6.06
CA THR A 133 0.34 6.83 -7.00
C THR A 133 1.10 5.76 -7.80
N GLN A 134 0.87 5.74 -9.11
CA GLN A 134 1.40 4.71 -10.02
C GLN A 134 2.14 5.30 -11.24
N THR A 135 2.15 6.62 -11.38
CA THR A 135 2.82 7.29 -12.51
C THR A 135 4.31 7.36 -12.25
N GLU A 136 5.10 7.19 -13.31
CA GLU A 136 6.54 7.51 -13.31
C GLU A 136 6.77 8.97 -12.87
N ASP A 137 7.96 9.26 -12.33
CA ASP A 137 8.39 10.59 -11.90
C ASP A 137 7.66 11.22 -10.70
N GLN A 138 7.06 10.40 -9.81
CA GLN A 138 6.43 10.88 -8.57
C GLN A 138 7.24 10.58 -7.31
N LEU A 139 8.48 10.13 -7.44
CA LEU A 139 9.32 9.75 -6.30
C LEU A 139 9.46 10.89 -5.28
N ASP A 140 9.72 12.12 -5.73
CA ASP A 140 9.82 13.28 -4.84
C ASP A 140 8.52 13.55 -4.07
N ARG A 141 7.36 13.39 -4.74
CA ARG A 141 6.05 13.54 -4.09
C ARG A 141 5.82 12.43 -3.06
N LEU A 142 6.22 11.19 -3.36
CA LEU A 142 6.11 10.07 -2.43
C LEU A 142 6.93 10.29 -1.15
N TYR A 143 8.14 10.86 -1.26
CA TYR A 143 8.93 11.26 -0.09
C TYR A 143 8.24 12.35 0.72
N GLN A 144 7.71 13.40 0.07
CA GLN A 144 6.97 14.47 0.76
C GLN A 144 5.73 13.93 1.50
N LEU A 145 5.03 12.95 0.92
CA LEU A 145 3.90 12.29 1.57
C LEU A 145 4.35 11.42 2.74
N LEU A 146 5.48 10.73 2.62
CA LEU A 146 6.02 9.90 3.69
C LEU A 146 6.45 10.74 4.90
N GLU A 147 6.94 11.96 4.68
CA GLU A 147 7.26 12.94 5.72
C GLU A 147 6.03 13.38 6.55
N GLU A 148 4.82 13.31 5.98
CA GLU A 148 3.58 13.60 6.73
C GLU A 148 3.18 12.47 7.69
N VAL A 149 3.78 11.29 7.56
CA VAL A 149 3.40 10.09 8.33
C VAL A 149 4.24 9.99 9.60
N ASN A 150 3.75 10.60 10.67
CA ASN A 150 4.47 10.67 11.95
C ASN A 150 4.31 9.43 12.85
N GLU A 151 3.28 8.60 12.63
CA GLU A 151 3.04 7.41 13.45
C GLU A 151 3.92 6.25 12.98
N PRO A 152 4.78 5.64 13.82
CA PRO A 152 5.74 4.64 13.37
C PRO A 152 5.13 3.45 12.60
N GLY A 153 3.99 2.93 13.07
CA GLY A 153 3.31 1.82 12.41
C GLY A 153 2.80 2.17 11.02
N MET A 154 2.23 3.37 10.86
CA MET A 154 1.79 3.87 9.55
C MET A 154 2.96 4.25 8.67
N TRP A 155 4.04 4.77 9.23
CA TRP A 155 5.25 5.13 8.50
C TRP A 155 5.90 3.90 7.88
N PHE A 156 5.97 2.78 8.62
CA PHE A 156 6.43 1.49 8.08
C PHE A 156 5.61 1.05 6.87
N ASP A 157 4.29 1.14 6.98
CA ASP A 157 3.34 0.78 5.93
C ASP A 157 3.50 1.70 4.69
N GLY A 158 3.70 3.00 4.90
CA GLY A 158 3.98 3.97 3.83
C GLY A 158 5.33 3.73 3.16
N CYS A 159 6.40 3.59 3.95
CA CYS A 159 7.75 3.37 3.48
C CYS A 159 7.86 2.07 2.66
N GLY A 160 7.20 1.00 3.10
CA GLY A 160 7.09 -0.24 2.33
C GLY A 160 6.49 -0.03 0.94
N ARG A 161 5.40 0.76 0.83
CA ARG A 161 4.79 1.09 -0.47
C ARG A 161 5.68 1.96 -1.35
N VAL A 162 6.37 2.96 -0.78
CA VAL A 162 7.32 3.78 -1.55
C VAL A 162 8.49 2.93 -2.06
N LEU A 163 8.97 1.97 -1.24
CA LEU A 163 9.99 1.02 -1.66
C LEU A 163 9.50 0.13 -2.82
N GLN A 164 8.27 -0.37 -2.76
CA GLN A 164 7.64 -1.11 -3.86
C GLN A 164 7.53 -0.27 -5.14
N TYR A 165 7.19 1.02 -5.03
CA TYR A 165 7.20 1.96 -6.15
C TYR A 165 8.61 2.10 -6.74
N CYS A 166 9.63 2.28 -5.89
CA CYS A 166 11.02 2.38 -6.35
C CYS A 166 11.45 1.14 -7.14
N VAL A 167 11.04 -0.05 -6.70
CA VAL A 167 11.31 -1.31 -7.42
C VAL A 167 10.57 -1.39 -8.75
N GLN A 168 9.31 -1.01 -8.77
CA GLN A 168 8.49 -0.99 -9.98
C GLN A 168 9.07 -0.08 -11.06
N HIS A 169 9.61 1.08 -10.66
CA HIS A 169 10.14 2.11 -11.56
C HIS A 169 11.68 2.16 -11.60
N ASN A 170 12.35 1.14 -11.05
CA ASN A 170 13.82 0.97 -11.09
C ASN A 170 14.63 2.14 -10.46
N HIS A 171 14.11 2.75 -9.39
CA HIS A 171 14.83 3.73 -8.57
C HIS A 171 15.64 3.03 -7.46
N LEU A 172 16.71 2.33 -7.85
CA LEU A 172 17.50 1.50 -6.94
C LEU A 172 18.16 2.27 -5.80
N ASP A 173 18.75 3.43 -6.06
CA ASP A 173 19.42 4.23 -5.02
C ASP A 173 18.44 4.62 -3.91
N ALA A 174 17.26 5.12 -4.30
CA ALA A 174 16.17 5.46 -3.38
C ALA A 174 15.65 4.23 -2.61
N ALA A 175 15.55 3.08 -3.27
CA ALA A 175 15.16 1.83 -2.62
C ALA A 175 16.15 1.41 -1.52
N VAL A 176 17.46 1.54 -1.77
CA VAL A 176 18.50 1.25 -0.77
C VAL A 176 18.46 2.23 0.40
N ASP A 177 18.25 3.52 0.12
CA ASP A 177 18.11 4.53 1.17
C ASP A 177 16.90 4.26 2.07
N LEU A 178 15.76 3.87 1.51
CA LEU A 178 14.56 3.48 2.27
C LEU A 178 14.80 2.22 3.10
N LEU A 179 15.48 1.21 2.56
CA LEU A 179 15.86 0.01 3.32
C LEU A 179 16.74 0.33 4.53
N LYS A 180 17.66 1.28 4.38
CA LYS A 180 18.49 1.75 5.48
C LYS A 180 17.64 2.44 6.57
N GLN A 181 16.70 3.30 6.19
CA GLN A 181 15.78 3.95 7.13
C GLN A 181 14.89 2.92 7.86
N LEU A 182 14.37 1.91 7.15
CA LEU A 182 13.59 0.82 7.73
C LEU A 182 14.39 0.06 8.80
N LYS A 183 15.63 -0.31 8.47
CA LYS A 183 16.55 -0.99 9.39
C LYS A 183 16.75 -0.18 10.68
N GLU A 184 17.03 1.12 10.55
CA GLU A 184 17.28 2.01 11.69
C GLU A 184 16.05 2.18 12.58
N THR A 185 14.85 2.05 12.02
CA THR A 185 13.59 2.24 12.76
C THR A 185 13.13 0.97 13.48
N ASN A 186 13.14 -0.20 12.83
CA ASN A 186 12.75 -1.48 13.41
C ASN A 186 13.19 -2.66 12.51
N GLU A 187 14.27 -3.32 12.91
CA GLU A 187 14.83 -4.47 12.19
C GLU A 187 13.84 -5.64 12.04
N MET A 188 13.02 -5.92 13.07
CA MET A 188 12.05 -7.02 13.04
C MET A 188 10.89 -6.74 12.07
N SER A 189 10.46 -5.50 11.90
CA SER A 189 9.42 -5.21 10.90
C SER A 189 9.97 -5.13 9.47
N THR A 190 11.29 -4.95 9.33
CA THR A 190 11.95 -4.77 8.03
C THR A 190 11.93 -6.04 7.18
N TYR A 191 12.07 -7.23 7.76
CA TYR A 191 12.09 -8.47 6.97
C TYR A 191 10.77 -8.73 6.22
N MET A 192 9.62 -8.31 6.78
CA MET A 192 8.32 -8.49 6.13
C MET A 192 8.20 -7.65 4.86
N ILE A 193 8.71 -6.41 4.91
CA ILE A 193 8.73 -5.51 3.76
C ILE A 193 9.70 -6.03 2.69
N VAL A 194 10.87 -6.52 3.09
CA VAL A 194 11.85 -7.13 2.18
C VAL A 194 11.24 -8.34 1.46
N ASP A 195 10.56 -9.23 2.18
CA ASP A 195 9.85 -10.37 1.58
C ASP A 195 8.78 -9.91 0.58
N GLN A 196 8.02 -8.88 0.92
CA GLN A 196 6.98 -8.32 0.06
C GLN A 196 7.55 -7.72 -1.23
N VAL A 197 8.69 -7.03 -1.15
CA VAL A 197 9.38 -6.47 -2.30
C VAL A 197 9.93 -7.58 -3.22
N PHE A 198 10.52 -8.63 -2.66
CA PHE A 198 10.96 -9.77 -3.47
C PHE A 198 9.79 -10.54 -4.10
N CYS A 199 8.64 -10.62 -3.40
CA CYS A 199 7.41 -11.15 -3.97
C CYS A 199 6.98 -10.33 -5.20
N GLN A 200 6.96 -9.00 -5.08
CA GLN A 200 6.62 -8.10 -6.18
C GLN A 200 7.54 -8.34 -7.39
N ILE A 201 8.86 -8.44 -7.20
CA ILE A 201 9.83 -8.67 -8.29
C ILE A 201 9.54 -9.97 -9.03
N TRP A 202 9.13 -11.03 -8.31
CA TRP A 202 8.72 -12.29 -8.93
C TRP A 202 7.41 -12.15 -9.73
N GLU A 203 6.48 -11.34 -9.25
CA GLU A 203 5.18 -11.09 -9.89
C GLU A 203 5.29 -10.19 -11.12
N MET A 204 6.31 -9.32 -11.21
CA MET A 204 6.53 -8.41 -12.35
C MET A 204 6.54 -9.13 -13.71
N GLU A 205 6.02 -8.43 -14.74
CA GLU A 205 6.03 -8.86 -16.13
C GLU A 205 6.50 -7.71 -17.04
N PRO A 206 7.71 -7.79 -17.64
CA PRO A 206 8.71 -8.84 -17.47
C PRO A 206 9.39 -8.77 -16.09
N VAL A 207 9.88 -9.92 -15.60
CA VAL A 207 10.68 -9.98 -14.37
C VAL A 207 11.96 -9.17 -14.52
N ASN A 208 12.23 -8.29 -13.56
CA ASN A 208 13.49 -7.55 -13.48
C ASN A 208 14.44 -8.17 -12.44
N LEU A 209 15.22 -9.17 -12.87
CA LEU A 209 16.18 -9.84 -12.00
C LEU A 209 17.37 -8.96 -11.62
N ASP A 210 17.71 -7.95 -12.42
CA ASP A 210 18.80 -7.03 -12.07
C ASP A 210 18.48 -6.26 -10.78
N VAL A 211 17.25 -5.74 -10.70
CA VAL A 211 16.75 -5.10 -9.46
C VAL A 211 16.75 -6.08 -8.28
N GLY A 212 16.28 -7.31 -8.50
CA GLY A 212 16.28 -8.34 -7.45
C GLY A 212 17.66 -8.68 -6.91
N MET A 213 18.67 -8.79 -7.77
CA MET A 213 20.03 -9.11 -7.35
C MET A 213 20.73 -7.92 -6.67
N GLU A 214 20.52 -6.69 -7.15
CA GLU A 214 21.06 -5.49 -6.52
C GLU A 214 20.44 -5.26 -5.13
N LEU A 215 19.13 -5.43 -4.99
CA LEU A 215 18.48 -5.35 -3.67
C LEU A 215 18.94 -6.45 -2.72
N LEU A 216 19.12 -7.69 -3.19
CA LEU A 216 19.67 -8.76 -2.37
C LEU A 216 21.07 -8.38 -1.84
N ARG A 217 21.92 -7.78 -2.68
CA ARG A 217 23.23 -7.28 -2.26
C ARG A 217 23.10 -6.19 -1.22
N ALA A 218 22.24 -5.20 -1.45
CA ALA A 218 22.03 -4.09 -0.53
C ALA A 218 21.51 -4.55 0.84
N VAL A 219 20.54 -5.48 0.88
CA VAL A 219 20.03 -6.08 2.13
C VAL A 219 21.17 -6.72 2.93
N LYS A 220 22.07 -7.45 2.26
CA LYS A 220 23.24 -8.07 2.89
C LYS A 220 24.26 -7.04 3.39
N GLU A 221 24.58 -6.03 2.60
CA GLU A 221 25.54 -4.98 2.96
C GLU A 221 25.04 -4.14 4.14
N LEU A 222 23.72 -3.93 4.21
CA LEU A 222 23.05 -3.33 5.35
C LEU A 222 23.00 -4.28 6.56
N GLY A 223 23.43 -5.54 6.47
CA GLY A 223 23.40 -6.51 7.56
C GLY A 223 21.99 -6.92 7.97
N LEU A 224 21.00 -6.78 7.07
CA LEU A 224 19.66 -7.29 7.26
C LEU A 224 19.64 -8.79 6.96
N ASN A 225 18.93 -9.57 7.78
CA ASN A 225 18.76 -10.99 7.53
C ASN A 225 17.88 -11.23 6.30
N VAL A 226 18.44 -11.86 5.27
CA VAL A 226 17.66 -12.34 4.13
C VAL A 226 16.87 -13.56 4.55
N SER A 227 15.55 -13.51 4.40
CA SER A 227 14.70 -14.63 4.77
C SER A 227 14.76 -15.74 3.70
N ARG A 228 14.43 -16.97 4.11
CA ARG A 228 14.19 -18.07 3.17
C ARG A 228 13.09 -17.74 2.15
N THR A 229 12.08 -16.98 2.54
CA THR A 229 10.95 -16.59 1.69
C THR A 229 11.42 -15.64 0.59
N SER A 230 12.26 -14.64 0.93
CA SER A 230 12.90 -13.73 -0.02
C SER A 230 13.66 -14.49 -1.11
N LEU A 231 14.51 -15.44 -0.72
CA LEU A 231 15.28 -16.25 -1.68
C LEU A 231 14.39 -17.18 -2.51
N ASP A 232 13.30 -17.70 -1.94
CA ASP A 232 12.34 -18.55 -2.65
C ASP A 232 11.63 -17.77 -3.77
N PHE A 233 11.31 -16.49 -3.53
CA PHE A 233 10.77 -15.58 -4.55
C PHE A 233 11.79 -15.28 -5.65
N LEU A 234 13.03 -14.93 -5.30
CA LEU A 234 14.09 -14.69 -6.28
C LEU A 234 14.40 -15.94 -7.12
N LEU A 235 14.38 -17.13 -6.52
CA LEU A 235 14.57 -18.38 -7.25
C LEU A 235 13.39 -18.63 -8.21
N SER A 236 12.16 -18.35 -7.79
CA SER A 236 10.97 -18.43 -8.64
C SER A 236 11.02 -17.41 -9.79
N ALA A 237 11.54 -16.21 -9.53
CA ALA A 237 11.82 -15.19 -10.54
C ALA A 237 12.88 -15.67 -11.56
N CYS A 238 13.93 -16.36 -11.10
CA CYS A 238 14.93 -16.97 -11.98
C CYS A 238 14.33 -18.07 -12.89
N VAL A 239 13.44 -18.91 -12.37
CA VAL A 239 12.70 -19.90 -13.17
C VAL A 239 11.89 -19.21 -14.26
N LYS A 240 11.15 -18.15 -13.91
CA LYS A 240 10.31 -17.36 -14.82
C LYS A 240 11.12 -16.68 -15.92
N ALA A 241 12.24 -16.06 -15.57
CA ALA A 241 13.18 -15.46 -16.52
C ALA A 241 14.02 -16.49 -17.32
N LYS A 242 14.02 -17.75 -16.90
CA LYS A 242 14.86 -18.84 -17.44
C LYS A 242 16.36 -18.56 -17.31
N ASP A 243 16.75 -18.01 -16.16
CA ASP A 243 18.13 -17.61 -15.84
C ASP A 243 18.77 -18.59 -14.84
N SER A 244 19.57 -19.54 -15.35
CA SER A 244 20.27 -20.51 -14.50
C SER A 244 21.47 -19.92 -13.76
N GLN A 245 22.07 -18.84 -14.26
CA GLN A 245 23.25 -18.25 -13.64
C GLN A 245 22.86 -17.55 -12.35
N ARG A 246 21.83 -16.70 -12.38
CA ARG A 246 21.32 -16.06 -11.17
C ARG A 246 20.69 -17.08 -10.22
N ALA A 247 20.03 -18.13 -10.72
CA ALA A 247 19.54 -19.22 -9.87
C ALA A 247 20.67 -19.90 -9.05
N GLN A 248 21.85 -20.10 -9.65
CA GLN A 248 23.01 -20.63 -8.93
C GLN A 248 23.51 -19.66 -7.85
N GLN A 249 23.55 -18.36 -8.12
CA GLN A 249 23.92 -17.35 -7.14
C GLN A 249 22.95 -17.33 -5.95
N ILE A 250 21.64 -17.43 -6.20
CA ILE A 250 20.64 -17.54 -5.14
C ILE A 250 20.81 -18.83 -4.33
N TRP A 251 21.20 -19.94 -4.97
CA TRP A 251 21.47 -21.20 -4.28
C TRP A 251 22.70 -21.11 -3.36
N GLU A 252 23.77 -20.48 -3.83
CA GLU A 252 24.95 -20.19 -3.01
C GLU A 252 24.60 -19.30 -1.80
N GLU A 253 23.60 -18.41 -1.95
CA GLU A 253 23.09 -17.60 -0.84
C GLU A 253 22.39 -18.44 0.23
N TYR A 254 21.56 -19.42 -0.17
CA TYR A 254 20.97 -20.38 0.78
C TYR A 254 22.04 -21.10 1.60
N GLU A 255 23.09 -21.58 0.93
CA GLU A 255 24.15 -22.36 1.56
C GLU A 255 25.01 -21.50 2.49
N SER A 256 25.42 -20.31 2.04
CA SER A 256 26.26 -19.41 2.84
C SER A 256 25.52 -18.81 4.04
N SER A 257 24.20 -18.59 3.93
CA SER A 257 23.34 -18.13 5.03
C SER A 257 22.88 -19.25 5.96
N GLY A 258 23.22 -20.52 5.67
CA GLY A 258 22.79 -21.67 6.47
C GLY A 258 21.27 -21.89 6.49
N LEU A 259 20.56 -21.40 5.48
CA LEU A 259 19.11 -21.46 5.41
C LEU A 259 18.65 -22.87 4.97
N PRO A 260 17.61 -23.44 5.62
CA PRO A 260 17.12 -24.76 5.24
C PRO A 260 16.49 -24.71 3.84
N HIS A 261 16.82 -25.69 3.01
CA HIS A 261 16.14 -25.96 1.76
C HIS A 261 15.17 -27.12 1.96
N ASN A 262 13.99 -27.04 1.34
CA ASN A 262 13.02 -28.13 1.33
C ASN A 262 12.81 -28.65 -0.10
N VAL A 263 11.99 -29.69 -0.25
CA VAL A 263 11.66 -30.29 -1.55
C VAL A 263 11.19 -29.24 -2.57
N LEU A 264 10.44 -28.22 -2.14
CA LEU A 264 9.96 -27.16 -3.03
C LEU A 264 11.10 -26.24 -3.49
N THR A 265 12.01 -25.85 -2.59
CA THR A 265 13.20 -25.06 -2.93
C THR A 265 14.11 -25.85 -3.91
N SER A 266 14.36 -27.14 -3.65
CA SER A 266 15.10 -28.03 -4.56
C SER A 266 14.40 -28.18 -5.92
N LEU A 267 13.07 -28.29 -5.94
CA LEU A 267 12.28 -28.37 -7.18
C LEU A 267 12.38 -27.08 -8.01
N ARG A 268 12.32 -25.90 -7.38
CA ARG A 268 12.51 -24.61 -8.06
C ARG A 268 13.90 -24.53 -8.70
N MET A 269 14.94 -24.96 -7.97
CA MET A 269 16.31 -25.00 -8.49
C MET A 269 16.44 -25.97 -9.68
N TYR A 270 15.86 -27.16 -9.56
CA TYR A 270 15.76 -28.11 -10.68
C TYR A 270 15.11 -27.47 -11.91
N GLN A 271 13.97 -26.80 -11.73
CA GLN A 271 13.25 -26.12 -12.81
C GLN A 271 14.09 -25.02 -13.47
N ALA A 272 14.80 -24.20 -12.69
CA ALA A 272 15.66 -23.14 -13.22
C ALA A 272 16.78 -23.70 -14.13
N LEU A 273 17.40 -24.82 -13.71
CA LEU A 273 18.44 -25.50 -14.46
C LEU A 273 17.91 -26.21 -15.73
N VAL A 274 16.70 -26.77 -15.69
CA VAL A 274 16.10 -27.44 -16.85
C VAL A 274 15.58 -26.44 -17.89
N SER A 275 14.93 -25.37 -17.45
CA SER A 275 14.35 -24.35 -18.34
C SER A 275 15.41 -23.58 -19.14
N SER A 276 16.62 -23.45 -18.59
CA SER A 276 17.79 -22.87 -19.28
C SER A 276 18.42 -23.87 -20.27
N ALA A 277 18.55 -25.14 -19.89
CA ALA A 277 19.10 -26.19 -20.75
C ALA A 277 18.28 -26.45 -22.03
N GLN A 278 16.99 -26.11 -22.04
CA GLN A 278 16.16 -26.18 -23.25
C GLN A 278 16.55 -25.12 -24.31
N ARG A 279 17.21 -24.01 -23.92
CA ARG A 279 17.68 -22.94 -24.84
C ARG A 279 19.07 -23.19 -25.43
N SER A 280 19.96 -23.86 -24.71
CA SER A 280 21.37 -24.04 -25.11
C SER A 280 21.69 -25.49 -25.47
N THR A 281 21.99 -25.79 -26.73
CA THR A 281 22.40 -27.15 -27.16
C THR A 281 23.77 -27.56 -26.61
N SER A 282 24.64 -26.61 -26.26
CA SER A 282 26.01 -26.87 -25.78
C SER A 282 26.13 -27.04 -24.27
N LYS A 283 25.24 -26.46 -23.45
CA LYS A 283 25.30 -26.52 -21.97
C LYS A 283 24.49 -27.67 -21.33
N LYS A 284 23.70 -28.39 -22.13
CA LYS A 284 22.79 -29.46 -21.65
C LYS A 284 23.44 -30.48 -20.71
N SER A 285 24.62 -31.02 -21.03
CA SER A 285 25.18 -32.13 -20.23
C SER A 285 25.46 -31.75 -18.77
N ALA A 286 26.02 -30.55 -18.53
CA ALA A 286 26.39 -30.09 -17.19
C ALA A 286 25.16 -29.66 -16.37
N GLU A 287 24.24 -28.89 -16.98
CA GLU A 287 23.04 -28.39 -16.31
C GLU A 287 22.07 -29.54 -15.94
N TRP A 288 21.91 -30.54 -16.80
CA TRP A 288 21.10 -31.73 -16.49
C TRP A 288 21.74 -32.61 -15.41
N SER A 289 23.07 -32.69 -15.36
CA SER A 289 23.78 -33.42 -14.29
C SER A 289 23.61 -32.72 -12.94
N ALA A 290 23.71 -31.38 -12.92
CA ALA A 290 23.44 -30.58 -11.73
C ALA A 290 21.97 -30.69 -11.28
N ALA A 291 21.02 -30.59 -12.21
CA ALA A 291 19.59 -30.71 -11.94
C ALA A 291 19.25 -32.06 -11.26
N LYS A 292 19.81 -33.17 -11.73
CA LYS A 292 19.58 -34.51 -11.14
C LYS A 292 19.97 -34.63 -9.66
N LYS A 293 20.84 -33.75 -9.14
CA LYS A 293 21.18 -33.73 -7.71
C LYS A 293 20.00 -33.25 -6.85
N PHE A 294 19.25 -32.27 -7.34
CA PHE A 294 18.11 -31.67 -6.63
C PHE A 294 16.82 -32.49 -6.72
N TYR A 295 16.70 -33.41 -7.69
CA TYR A 295 15.56 -34.33 -7.79
C TYR A 295 15.61 -35.49 -6.79
N LYS A 296 16.80 -35.82 -6.27
CA LYS A 296 17.03 -37.01 -5.42
C LYS A 296 17.03 -36.73 -3.91
N THR A 297 16.93 -35.46 -3.53
CA THR A 297 16.85 -34.93 -2.17
C THR A 297 15.41 -34.56 -1.83
#